data_AF-A0A0B8PEJ3-F1
#
_entry.id   AF-A0A0B8PEJ3-F1
#
_cell.length_a   1.000
_cell.length_b   1.000
_cell.length_c   1.000
_cell.angle_alpha   90.00
_cell.angle_beta   90.00
_cell.angle_gamma   90.00
#
_symmetry.space_group_name_H-M   'P 1'
#
loop_
_entity.id
_entity.type
_entity.pdbx_description
1 polymer ?
#
loop_
_entity_poly.entity_id
_entity_poly.type
_entity_poly.pdbx_seq_one_letter_code
_entity_poly.pdbx_strand_id
1 'polypeptide(L)'
;MRCVSRDHLPFVGNVGKFEQIKTEYADLQHQKQVQPVAQYEGLYCLFGLGSRGLTTAPLLGEVLASQIHQHPLPLSTDILEALHPSRMWVRKLRKGKAIVEL
;
A
#
# COMPACT_ATOMS: atom_id res chain seq x y z
N MET A 1 -14.38 -10.15 15.12
CA MET A 1 -13.14 -9.33 15.24
C MET A 1 -13.04 -8.40 14.03
N ARG A 2 -12.59 -7.14 14.20
CA ARG A 2 -12.39 -6.18 13.09
C ARG A 2 -10.90 -5.85 12.95
N CYS A 3 -10.42 -5.63 11.73
CA CYS A 3 -9.06 -5.19 11.45
C CYS A 3 -9.07 -3.70 11.06
N VAL A 4 -8.26 -2.88 11.74
CA VAL A 4 -8.23 -1.41 11.56
C VAL A 4 -6.78 -0.93 11.54
N SER A 5 -6.47 -0.03 10.63
CA SER A 5 -5.20 0.70 10.56
C SER A 5 -5.25 1.97 11.40
N ARG A 6 -4.08 2.49 11.82
CA ARG A 6 -3.99 3.74 12.59
C ARG A 6 -4.53 4.97 11.85
N ASP A 7 -4.43 5.00 10.53
CA ASP A 7 -4.95 6.09 9.68
C ASP A 7 -6.38 5.84 9.20
N HIS A 8 -7.03 4.77 9.67
CA HIS A 8 -8.39 4.37 9.34
C HIS A 8 -8.67 4.14 7.84
N LEU A 9 -7.61 4.07 7.02
CA LEU A 9 -7.67 3.70 5.62
C LEU A 9 -7.41 2.20 5.45
N PRO A 10 -8.18 1.51 4.59
CA PRO A 10 -7.92 0.11 4.30
C PRO A 10 -6.60 -0.05 3.53
N PHE A 11 -6.17 -1.30 3.40
CA PHE A 11 -5.05 -1.67 2.55
C PHE A 11 -5.59 -2.40 1.32
N VAL A 12 -5.27 -1.92 0.12
CA VAL A 12 -5.60 -2.60 -1.14
C VAL A 12 -4.44 -2.51 -2.13
N GLY A 13 -4.13 -3.62 -2.79
CA GLY A 13 -3.11 -3.70 -3.84
C GLY A 13 -2.10 -4.83 -3.62
N ASN A 14 -0.93 -4.73 -4.26
CA ASN A 14 0.13 -5.72 -4.15
C ASN A 14 0.77 -5.75 -2.76
N VAL A 15 1.07 -6.96 -2.28
CA VAL A 15 1.81 -7.13 -1.02
C VAL A 15 3.28 -6.80 -1.24
N GLY A 16 3.79 -5.85 -0.46
CA GLY A 16 5.19 -5.43 -0.49
C GLY A 16 6.16 -6.45 0.10
N LYS A 17 7.37 -6.53 -0.47
CA LYS A 17 8.48 -7.34 0.07
C LYS A 17 9.23 -6.52 1.11
N PHE A 18 8.90 -6.72 2.38
CA PHE A 18 9.38 -5.89 3.48
C PHE A 18 10.90 -5.67 3.48
N GLU A 19 11.69 -6.75 3.46
CA GLU A 19 13.16 -6.66 3.48
C GLU A 19 13.72 -5.89 2.29
N GLN A 20 13.17 -6.09 1.09
CA GLN A 20 13.63 -5.38 -0.11
C GLN A 20 13.25 -3.90 -0.07
N ILE A 21 12.03 -3.58 0.39
CA ILE A 21 11.61 -2.18 0.57
C ILE A 21 12.53 -1.49 1.57
N LYS A 22 12.85 -2.15 2.68
CA LYS A 22 13.73 -1.60 3.72
C LYS A 22 15.12 -1.26 3.18
N THR A 23 15.69 -2.11 2.32
CA THR A 23 17.03 -1.89 1.75
C THR A 23 17.01 -0.90 0.59
N GLU A 24 16.13 -1.08 -0.39
CA GLU A 24 16.09 -0.25 -1.61
C GLU A 24 15.69 1.19 -1.30
N TYR A 25 14.77 1.38 -0.34
CA TYR A 25 14.27 2.70 0.04
C TYR A 25 14.99 3.25 1.30
N ALA A 26 16.11 2.66 1.72
CA ALA A 26 16.86 3.10 2.90
C ALA A 26 17.24 4.58 2.83
N ASP A 27 17.58 5.08 1.63
CA ASP A 27 17.99 6.47 1.39
C ASP A 27 16.98 7.26 0.55
N LEU A 28 15.69 6.87 0.61
CA LEU A 28 14.63 7.43 -0.22
C LEU A 28 14.52 8.96 -0.15
N GLN A 29 14.86 9.57 0.99
CA GLN A 29 14.79 11.02 1.20
C GLN A 29 15.76 11.83 0.33
N HIS A 30 16.85 11.22 -0.17
CA HIS A 30 17.86 11.89 -0.99
C HIS A 30 17.77 11.50 -2.48
N GLN A 31 16.90 10.56 -2.84
CA GLN A 31 16.75 10.07 -4.21
C GLN A 31 15.80 10.94 -5.03
N LYS A 32 16.24 11.38 -6.21
CA LYS A 32 15.40 12.14 -7.17
C LYS A 32 14.56 11.25 -8.08
N GLN A 33 15.00 10.01 -8.30
CA GLN A 33 14.29 8.98 -9.07
C GLN A 33 14.26 7.72 -8.23
N VAL A 34 13.08 7.10 -8.15
CA VAL A 34 12.82 5.98 -7.25
C VAL A 34 12.22 4.85 -8.05
N GLN A 35 12.74 3.64 -7.87
CA GLN A 35 12.17 2.43 -8.47
C GLN A 35 10.80 2.11 -7.84
N PRO A 36 9.88 1.45 -8.55
CA PRO A 36 8.63 0.98 -7.96
C PRO A 36 8.86 0.15 -6.69
N VAL A 37 7.92 0.22 -5.74
CA VAL A 37 8.02 -0.49 -4.45
C VAL A 37 8.16 -1.98 -4.70
N ALA A 38 9.20 -2.60 -4.14
CA ALA A 38 9.40 -4.05 -4.24
C ALA A 38 8.19 -4.81 -3.69
N GLN A 39 7.65 -5.73 -4.50
CA GLN A 39 6.39 -6.42 -4.22
C GLN A 39 6.40 -7.87 -4.73
N TYR A 40 5.51 -8.69 -4.18
CA TYR A 40 5.28 -10.05 -4.64
C TYR A 40 4.39 -10.05 -5.88
N GLU A 41 4.82 -10.80 -6.90
CA GLU A 41 4.03 -11.01 -8.11
C GLU A 41 2.85 -11.95 -7.81
N GLY A 42 1.67 -11.63 -8.34
CA GLY A 42 0.46 -12.44 -8.14
C GLY A 42 -0.13 -12.40 -6.73
N LEU A 43 0.50 -11.71 -5.77
CA LEU A 43 0.02 -11.61 -4.39
C LEU A 43 -0.54 -10.23 -4.08
N TYR A 44 -1.85 -10.22 -3.77
CA TYR A 44 -2.62 -9.02 -3.51
C TYR A 44 -3.32 -9.11 -2.16
N CYS A 45 -3.73 -7.96 -1.62
CA CYS A 45 -4.55 -7.93 -0.43
C CYS A 45 -5.66 -6.87 -0.53
N LEU A 46 -6.74 -7.13 0.20
CA LEU A 46 -7.80 -6.18 0.51
C LEU A 46 -8.18 -6.41 1.98
N PHE A 47 -7.69 -5.57 2.89
CA PHE A 47 -7.93 -5.75 4.33
C PHE A 47 -7.97 -4.42 5.08
N GLY A 48 -8.23 -4.48 6.39
CA GLY A 48 -8.26 -3.29 7.24
C GLY A 48 -9.50 -2.41 7.04
N LEU A 49 -10.61 -2.99 6.57
CA LEU A 49 -11.86 -2.29 6.27
C LEU A 49 -12.58 -1.70 7.50
N GLY A 50 -12.19 -2.10 8.71
CA GLY A 50 -12.75 -1.61 9.97
C GLY A 50 -14.26 -1.76 10.09
N SER A 51 -14.94 -0.73 10.61
CA SER A 51 -16.40 -0.69 10.75
C SER A 51 -17.13 -0.21 9.48
N ARG A 52 -16.39 0.20 8.44
CA ARG A 52 -16.93 0.82 7.21
C ARG A 52 -16.85 -0.10 5.99
N GLY A 53 -16.55 -1.38 6.20
CA GLY A 53 -16.33 -2.33 5.10
C GLY A 53 -17.51 -2.49 4.16
N LEU A 54 -18.75 -2.42 4.64
CA LEU A 54 -19.94 -2.50 3.77
C LEU A 54 -20.00 -1.36 2.75
N THR A 55 -19.45 -0.19 3.10
CA THR A 55 -19.43 0.99 2.22
C THR A 55 -18.21 0.98 1.30
N THR A 56 -17.04 0.59 1.81
CA THR A 56 -15.77 0.71 1.07
C THR A 56 -15.42 -0.51 0.25
N ALA A 57 -15.84 -1.72 0.66
CA ALA A 57 -15.46 -2.96 -0.02
C ALA A 57 -15.84 -3.01 -1.51
N PRO A 58 -17.03 -2.54 -1.97
CA PRO A 58 -17.38 -2.63 -3.39
C PRO A 58 -16.40 -1.85 -4.29
N LEU A 59 -16.11 -0.59 -3.94
CA LEU A 59 -15.18 0.24 -4.70
C LEU A 59 -13.75 -0.32 -4.69
N LEU A 60 -13.29 -0.82 -3.54
CA LEU A 60 -11.94 -1.38 -3.43
C LEU A 60 -11.81 -2.77 -4.08
N GLY A 61 -12.92 -3.51 -4.18
CA GLY A 61 -12.99 -4.73 -4.98
C GLY A 61 -12.76 -4.43 -6.46
N GLU A 62 -13.40 -3.37 -6.98
CA GLU A 62 -13.18 -2.92 -8.36
C GLU A 62 -11.73 -2.45 -8.60
N VAL A 63 -11.15 -1.70 -7.66
CA VAL A 63 -9.73 -1.31 -7.71
C VAL A 63 -8.83 -2.53 -7.82
N LEU A 64 -9.06 -3.54 -6.97
CA LEU A 64 -8.22 -4.75 -6.94
C LEU A 64 -8.39 -5.58 -8.22
N ALA A 65 -9.63 -5.76 -8.69
CA ALA A 65 -9.92 -6.47 -9.93
C ALA A 65 -9.27 -5.77 -11.14
N SER A 66 -9.43 -4.46 -11.23
CA SER A 66 -8.79 -3.64 -12.27
C SER A 66 -7.27 -3.74 -12.22
N GLN A 67 -6.66 -3.71 -11.02
CA GLN A 67 -5.22 -3.88 -10.86
C GLN A 67 -4.73 -5.26 -11.30
N ILE A 68 -5.43 -6.33 -10.92
CA ILE A 68 -5.09 -7.72 -11.30
C ILE A 68 -5.15 -7.91 -12.83
N HIS A 69 -6.17 -7.33 -13.47
CA HIS A 69 -6.39 -7.44 -14.91
C HIS A 69 -5.70 -6.35 -15.74
N GLN A 70 -4.91 -5.47 -15.11
CA GLN A 70 -4.23 -4.35 -15.78
C GLN A 70 -5.20 -3.41 -16.54
N HIS A 71 -6.40 -3.24 -15.99
CA HIS A 71 -7.38 -2.27 -16.46
C HIS A 71 -7.13 -0.88 -15.86
N PRO A 72 -7.70 0.19 -16.45
CA PRO A 72 -7.65 1.52 -15.86
C PRO A 72 -8.20 1.54 -14.43
N LEU A 73 -7.45 2.12 -13.49
CA LEU A 73 -7.85 2.17 -12.09
C LEU A 73 -8.92 3.26 -11.88
N PRO A 74 -9.97 2.99 -11.07
CA PRO A 74 -11.10 3.91 -10.89
C PRO A 74 -10.82 5.05 -9.89
N LEU A 75 -9.56 5.23 -9.46
CA LEU A 75 -9.14 6.19 -8.44
C LEU A 75 -7.90 6.96 -8.88
N SER A 76 -7.73 8.15 -8.32
CA SER A 76 -6.53 8.96 -8.52
C SER A 76 -5.31 8.35 -7.82
N THR A 77 -4.12 8.69 -8.31
CA THR A 77 -2.84 8.15 -7.83
C THR A 77 -2.59 8.42 -6.36
N ASP A 78 -2.91 9.61 -5.86
CA ASP A 78 -2.77 10.00 -4.46
C ASP A 78 -3.63 9.15 -3.52
N ILE A 79 -4.84 8.78 -3.95
CA ILE A 79 -5.72 7.88 -3.20
C ILE A 79 -5.17 6.46 -3.23
N LEU A 80 -4.71 5.97 -4.38
CA LEU A 80 -4.10 4.64 -4.50
C LEU A 80 -2.85 4.52 -3.62
N GLU A 81 -2.00 5.54 -3.59
CA GLU A 81 -0.84 5.61 -2.67
C GLU A 81 -1.27 5.59 -1.20
N ALA A 82 -2.35 6.30 -0.86
CA ALA A 82 -2.90 6.31 0.50
C ALA A 82 -3.55 4.98 0.92
N LEU A 83 -3.86 4.11 -0.04
CA LEU A 83 -4.42 2.78 0.18
C LEU A 83 -3.40 1.65 0.05
N HIS A 84 -2.23 1.91 -0.56
CA HIS A 84 -1.23 0.89 -0.85
C HIS A 84 -0.77 0.12 0.41
N PRO A 85 -0.54 -1.21 0.34
CA PRO A 85 -0.13 -2.03 1.49
C PRO A 85 1.16 -1.54 2.17
N SER A 86 2.14 -1.12 1.38
CA SER A 86 3.44 -0.62 1.85
C SER A 86 3.44 0.83 2.35
N ARG A 87 2.31 1.55 2.31
CA ARG A 87 2.27 3.01 2.52
C ARG A 87 2.93 3.46 3.83
N MET A 88 2.78 2.68 4.91
CA MET A 88 3.27 3.07 6.22
C MET A 88 4.80 3.02 6.29
N TRP A 89 5.41 2.05 5.62
CA TRP A 89 6.85 1.91 5.49
C TRP A 89 7.42 3.03 4.61
N VAL A 90 6.86 3.20 3.41
CA VAL A 90 7.31 4.24 2.46
C VAL A 90 7.18 5.64 3.07
N ARG A 91 6.10 5.94 3.80
CA ARG A 91 5.93 7.22 4.50
C ARG A 91 6.99 7.47 5.58
N LYS A 92 7.48 6.43 6.27
CA LYS A 92 8.57 6.57 7.25
C LYS A 92 9.91 6.77 6.55
N LEU A 93 10.21 5.94 5.56
CA LEU A 93 11.45 5.99 4.79
C LEU A 93 11.62 7.32 4.04
N ARG A 94 10.54 7.87 3.47
CA ARG A 94 10.55 9.20 2.84
C ARG A 94 10.86 10.35 3.81
N LYS A 95 10.72 10.11 5.12
CA LYS A 95 11.08 11.06 6.18
C LYS A 95 12.44 10.73 6.83
N GLY A 96 13.21 9.81 6.24
CA GLY A 96 14.49 9.34 6.79
C GLY A 96 14.35 8.54 8.09
N LYS A 97 13.15 8.06 8.42
CA LYS A 97 12.90 7.34 9.68
C LYS A 97 13.03 5.84 9.46
N ALA A 98 13.80 5.20 10.34
CA ALA A 98 13.90 3.74 10.38
C ALA A 98 12.53 3.08 10.62
N ILE A 99 12.33 1.92 10.00
CA ILE A 99 11.20 1.05 10.29
C ILE A 99 11.60 0.15 11.46
N VAL A 100 10.76 0.10 12.49
CA VAL A 100 10.98 -0.71 13.69
C VAL A 100 10.37 -2.10 13.42
N GLU A 101 11.18 -3.14 13.56
CA GLU A 101 10.71 -4.54 13.64
C GLU A 101 10.17 -4.79 15.05
N LEU A 102 9.03 -5.49 15.13
CA LEU A 102 8.39 -5.87 16.39
C LEU A 102 9.01 -7.16 16.93
#